data_AF-A0A3N9RQX7-F1
#
_entry.id   AF-A0A3N9RQX7-F1
#
_cell.length_a   1.000
_cell.length_b   1.000
_cell.length_c   1.000
_cell.angle_alpha   90.00
_cell.angle_beta   90.00
_cell.angle_gamma   90.00
#
_symmetry.space_group_name_H-M   'P 1'
#
loop_
_entity.id
_entity.type
_entity.pdbx_description
1 polymer ?
#
loop_
_entity_poly.entity_id
_entity_poly.type
_entity_poly.pdbx_seq_one_letter_code
_entity_poly.pdbx_strand_id
1 'polypeptide(L)'
;MADITQLPIMTARDAESIGFARFNDVPTMPIDIPDGNFTISARTSDGRRITFFFGEYKRGAAPSFIDIQYHDDGTTIPNANGGTSPSFDLFTIGRGGRNAYDSRHHPSEEKPSIAVILLGSS
;
A
#
# COMPACT_ATOMS: atom_id res chain seq x y z
N MET A 1 24.31 -1.80 5.01
CA MET A 1 22.84 -1.91 4.83
C MET A 1 22.36 -3.03 5.73
N ALA A 2 21.31 -2.82 6.52
CA ALA A 2 20.70 -3.91 7.27
C ALA A 2 20.08 -4.90 6.29
N ASP A 3 20.32 -6.19 6.50
CA ASP A 3 19.67 -7.26 5.75
C ASP A 3 18.19 -7.29 6.14
N ILE A 4 17.28 -7.29 5.16
CA ILE A 4 15.83 -7.33 5.41
C ILE A 4 15.41 -8.61 6.16
N THR A 5 16.23 -9.67 6.12
CA THR A 5 16.04 -10.89 6.93
C THR A 5 16.35 -10.68 8.41
N GLN A 6 16.88 -9.52 8.81
CA GLN A 6 17.19 -9.16 10.20
C GLN A 6 16.18 -8.18 10.84
N LEU A 7 15.18 -7.71 10.10
CA LEU A 7 14.06 -7.01 10.73
C LEU A 7 13.25 -8.03 11.56
N PRO A 8 12.85 -7.71 12.80
CA PRO A 8 12.15 -8.66 13.64
C PRO A 8 10.77 -8.96 13.06
N ILE A 9 10.67 -10.07 12.34
CA ILE A 9 9.38 -10.70 12.04
C ILE A 9 8.87 -11.26 13.36
N MET A 10 7.65 -10.88 13.71
CA MET A 10 7.01 -11.33 14.94
C MET A 10 5.63 -11.94 14.66
N THR A 11 5.04 -12.57 15.67
CA THR A 11 3.66 -13.03 15.53
C THR A 11 2.71 -11.83 15.50
N ALA A 12 1.51 -12.02 14.93
CA ALA A 12 0.49 -10.98 14.93
C ALA A 12 0.12 -10.51 16.36
N ARG A 13 0.17 -11.43 17.34
CA ARG A 13 -0.06 -11.13 18.76
C ARG A 13 1.06 -10.29 19.36
N ASP A 14 2.31 -10.57 19.03
CA ASP A 14 3.44 -9.79 19.56
C ASP A 14 3.40 -8.37 19.00
N ALA A 15 3.07 -8.20 17.71
CA ALA A 15 2.88 -6.87 17.09
C ALA A 15 1.73 -6.12 17.75
N GLU A 16 0.63 -6.80 18.05
CA GLU A 16 -0.50 -6.23 18.79
C GLU A 16 -0.08 -5.79 20.20
N SER A 17 0.74 -6.59 20.90
CA SER A 17 1.19 -6.27 22.25
C SER A 17 2.05 -5.01 22.36
N ILE A 18 2.63 -4.54 21.25
CA ILE A 18 3.42 -3.29 21.18
C ILE A 18 2.68 -2.15 20.48
N GLY A 19 1.37 -2.30 20.21
CA GLY A 19 0.50 -1.21 19.75
C GLY A 19 0.14 -1.20 18.26
N PHE A 20 0.56 -2.19 17.47
CA PHE A 20 0.10 -2.33 16.08
C PHE A 20 -1.28 -2.98 16.01
N ALA A 21 -2.06 -2.67 14.97
CA ALA A 21 -3.32 -3.36 14.73
C ALA A 21 -3.06 -4.80 14.24
N ARG A 22 -3.78 -5.77 14.79
CA ARG A 22 -3.78 -7.14 14.27
C ARG A 22 -4.57 -7.22 12.97
N PHE A 23 -3.95 -7.71 11.91
CA PHE A 23 -4.61 -7.95 10.63
C PHE A 23 -4.24 -9.33 10.08
N ASN A 24 -5.22 -10.24 10.05
CA ASN A 24 -5.02 -11.69 9.89
C ASN A 24 -4.13 -12.28 10.99
N ASP A 25 -4.05 -13.61 11.04
CA ASP A 25 -3.19 -14.34 11.99
C ASP A 25 -1.93 -14.86 11.30
N VAL A 26 -1.08 -13.94 10.86
CA VAL A 26 0.12 -14.24 10.04
C VAL A 26 1.36 -13.52 10.59
N PRO A 27 2.58 -13.95 10.22
CA PRO A 27 3.80 -13.24 10.58
C PRO A 27 3.75 -11.77 10.14
N THR A 28 4.13 -10.86 11.04
CA THR A 28 4.04 -9.42 10.86
C THR A 28 5.42 -8.79 10.99
N MET A 29 5.76 -7.90 10.06
CA MET A 29 6.93 -7.03 10.17
C MET A 29 6.43 -5.63 10.53
N PRO A 30 6.41 -5.25 11.83
CA PRO A 30 6.04 -3.90 12.24
C PRO A 30 7.17 -2.93 11.89
N ILE A 31 6.79 -1.77 11.35
CA ILE A 31 7.73 -0.71 10.96
C ILE A 31 7.12 0.62 11.40
N ASP A 32 7.86 1.36 12.22
CA ASP A 32 7.57 2.77 12.47
C ASP A 32 8.00 3.59 11.25
N ILE A 33 7.06 4.36 10.70
CA ILE A 33 7.33 5.26 9.58
C ILE A 33 7.83 6.59 10.14
N PRO A 34 9.00 7.10 9.72
CA PRO A 34 9.50 8.38 10.19
C PRO A 34 8.65 9.54 9.68
N ASP A 35 8.75 10.69 10.34
CA ASP A 35 8.28 11.96 9.78
C ASP A 35 8.95 12.23 8.42
N GLY A 36 8.22 12.88 7.51
CA GLY A 36 8.66 13.01 6.13
C GLY A 36 8.02 12.00 5.18
N ASN A 37 8.40 12.15 3.92
CA ASN A 37 8.08 11.19 2.88
C ASN A 37 8.89 9.89 3.07
N PHE A 38 8.21 8.73 3.00
CA PHE A 38 8.86 7.42 3.13
C PHE A 38 8.21 6.38 2.22
N THR A 39 8.97 5.38 1.76
CA THR A 39 8.43 4.28 0.94
C THR A 39 8.76 2.93 1.52
N ILE A 40 7.78 2.02 1.50
CA ILE A 40 7.98 0.58 1.69
C ILE A 40 7.65 -0.11 0.37
N SER A 41 8.52 -0.98 -0.11
CA SER A 41 8.25 -1.84 -1.27
C SER A 41 8.31 -3.30 -0.87
N ALA A 42 7.43 -4.11 -1.45
CA ALA A 42 7.43 -5.55 -1.29
C ALA A 42 7.50 -6.23 -2.66
N ARG A 43 8.10 -7.41 -2.69
CA ARG A 43 8.15 -8.29 -3.85
C ARG A 43 7.75 -9.70 -3.43
N THR A 44 6.78 -10.28 -4.13
CA THR A 44 6.39 -11.68 -3.93
C THR A 44 7.45 -12.64 -4.46
N SER A 45 7.38 -13.91 -4.05
CA SER A 45 8.33 -14.93 -4.52
C SER A 45 8.29 -15.14 -6.04
N ASP A 46 7.15 -14.87 -6.69
CA ASP A 46 6.98 -14.91 -8.15
C ASP A 46 7.27 -13.57 -8.85
N GLY A 47 7.79 -12.58 -8.11
CA GLY A 47 8.36 -11.37 -8.69
C GLY A 47 7.41 -10.18 -8.84
N ARG A 48 6.14 -10.30 -8.46
CA ARG A 48 5.18 -9.18 -8.44
C ARG A 48 5.54 -8.17 -7.36
N ARG A 49 5.41 -6.88 -7.65
CA ARG A 49 5.90 -5.77 -6.84
C ARG A 49 4.78 -4.80 -6.51
N ILE A 50 4.84 -4.29 -5.30
CA ILE A 50 3.97 -3.25 -4.79
C ILE A 50 4.78 -2.24 -3.99
N THR A 51 4.42 -0.97 -4.09
CA THR A 51 5.03 0.12 -3.32
C THR A 51 3.95 0.89 -2.59
N PHE A 52 4.23 1.17 -1.31
CA PHE A 52 3.47 2.05 -0.43
C PHE A 52 4.30 3.32 -0.23
N PHE A 53 3.77 4.45 -0.65
CA PHE A 53 4.36 5.76 -0.42
C PHE A 53 3.58 6.46 0.70
N PHE A 54 4.24 6.67 1.82
CA PHE A 54 3.74 7.45 2.95
C PHE A 54 4.09 8.92 2.70
N GLY A 55 3.07 9.72 2.43
CA GLY A 55 3.22 11.11 2.01
C GLY A 55 2.80 12.12 3.07
N GLU A 56 3.48 13.27 3.11
CA GLU A 56 3.17 14.39 3.99
C GLU A 56 2.57 15.58 3.23
N TYR A 57 1.56 16.24 3.81
CA TYR A 57 1.07 17.53 3.29
C TYR A 57 1.89 18.73 3.78
N LYS A 58 2.60 18.56 4.90
CA LYS A 58 3.48 19.56 5.49
C LYS A 58 4.86 18.95 5.66
N ARG A 59 5.89 19.63 5.14
CA ARG A 59 7.26 19.14 5.18
C ARG A 59 7.75 18.85 6.60
N GLY A 60 8.33 17.66 6.78
CA GLY A 60 8.85 17.14 8.05
C GLY A 60 7.77 16.76 9.06
N ALA A 61 6.53 16.50 8.63
CA ALA A 61 5.45 16.04 9.50
C ALA A 61 5.21 14.53 9.34
N ALA A 62 4.45 13.96 10.26
CA ALA A 62 3.98 12.59 10.11
C ALA A 62 3.17 12.42 8.79
N PRO A 63 3.29 11.27 8.10
CA PRO A 63 2.50 10.99 6.91
C PRO A 63 1.00 11.12 7.14
N SER A 64 0.29 11.67 6.15
CA SER A 64 -1.16 11.92 6.20
C SER A 64 -1.94 11.08 5.18
N PHE A 65 -1.26 10.44 4.24
CA PHE A 65 -1.85 9.55 3.25
C PHE A 65 -0.85 8.47 2.82
N ILE A 66 -1.38 7.42 2.19
CA ILE A 66 -0.61 6.34 1.57
C ILE A 66 -1.05 6.21 0.11
N ASP A 67 -0.13 6.46 -0.81
CA ASP A 67 -0.30 6.06 -2.21
C ASP A 67 0.20 4.64 -2.39
N ILE A 68 -0.61 3.81 -3.04
CA ILE A 68 -0.32 2.39 -3.28
C ILE A 68 -0.28 2.16 -4.78
N GLN A 69 0.84 1.62 -5.26
CA GLN A 69 1.02 1.29 -6.66
C GLN A 69 1.46 -0.17 -6.82
N TYR A 70 0.70 -0.91 -7.61
CA TYR A 70 1.06 -2.23 -8.12
C TYR A 70 1.72 -2.09 -9.49
N HIS A 71 2.83 -2.79 -9.72
CA HIS A 71 3.71 -2.51 -10.87
C HIS A 71 3.60 -3.51 -12.02
N ASP A 72 2.99 -4.67 -11.78
CA ASP A 72 3.18 -5.86 -12.63
C ASP A 72 1.89 -6.39 -13.27
N ASP A 73 0.89 -5.54 -13.51
CA ASP A 73 -0.35 -5.93 -14.23
C ASP A 73 -0.15 -5.96 -15.77
N GLY A 74 0.99 -5.47 -16.26
CA GLY A 74 1.32 -5.41 -17.69
C GLY A 74 0.50 -4.39 -18.49
N THR A 75 -0.49 -3.76 -17.88
CA THR A 75 -1.30 -2.67 -18.44
C THR A 75 -0.73 -1.32 -18.01
N THR A 76 -0.82 -0.30 -18.87
CA THR A 76 -0.39 1.05 -18.52
C THR A 76 -1.34 2.11 -19.07
N ILE A 77 -1.48 3.22 -18.35
CA ILE A 77 -2.25 4.39 -18.75
C ILE A 77 -1.34 5.63 -18.82
N PRO A 78 -1.65 6.63 -19.67
CA PRO A 78 -0.92 7.90 -19.67
C PRO A 78 -0.98 8.59 -18.29
N ASN A 79 0.12 9.23 -17.88
CA ASN A 79 0.19 9.99 -16.64
C ASN A 79 0.46 11.48 -16.85
N ALA A 80 0.28 12.28 -15.81
CA ALA A 80 0.38 13.75 -15.86
C ALA A 80 1.76 14.28 -16.27
N ASN A 81 2.81 13.45 -16.16
CA ASN A 81 4.19 13.81 -16.48
C ASN A 81 4.58 13.43 -17.92
N GLY A 82 3.61 13.07 -18.77
CA GLY A 82 3.85 12.65 -20.16
C GLY A 82 4.42 11.24 -20.29
N GLY A 83 4.44 10.46 -19.20
CA GLY A 83 4.84 9.06 -19.20
C GLY A 83 3.63 8.12 -19.12
N THR A 84 3.89 6.86 -18.78
CA THR A 84 2.86 5.89 -18.46
C THR A 84 2.97 5.42 -17.02
N SER A 85 1.84 5.04 -16.43
CA SER A 85 1.73 4.44 -15.11
C SER A 85 1.06 3.07 -15.25
N PRO A 86 1.45 2.06 -14.45
CA PRO A 86 0.72 0.80 -14.45
C PRO A 86 -0.73 1.03 -14.05
N SER A 87 -1.68 0.31 -14.65
CA SER A 87 -3.02 0.18 -14.07
C SER A 87 -3.16 -1.18 -13.38
N PHE A 88 -4.18 -1.33 -12.54
CA PHE A 88 -4.40 -2.57 -11.80
C PHE A 88 -5.85 -2.76 -11.36
N ASP A 89 -6.19 -3.99 -11.01
CA ASP A 89 -7.45 -4.33 -10.37
C ASP A 89 -7.45 -3.93 -8.90
N LEU A 90 -8.51 -3.24 -8.47
CA LEU A 90 -8.72 -2.80 -7.11
C LEU A 90 -10.18 -3.02 -6.73
N PHE A 91 -10.42 -3.61 -5.57
CA PHE A 91 -11.73 -3.64 -4.96
C PHE A 91 -11.61 -3.38 -3.46
N THR A 92 -12.62 -2.72 -2.90
CA THR A 92 -12.69 -2.42 -1.46
C THR A 92 -13.75 -3.31 -0.82
N ILE A 93 -13.53 -3.85 0.37
CA ILE A 93 -14.54 -4.63 1.09
C ILE A 93 -15.11 -3.81 2.25
N GLY A 94 -16.41 -3.54 2.22
CA GLY A 94 -17.14 -2.85 3.27
C GLY A 94 -18.00 -3.77 4.13
N ARG A 95 -18.88 -3.16 4.94
CA ARG A 95 -19.83 -3.87 5.82
C ARG A 95 -20.63 -4.93 5.05
N GLY A 96 -20.64 -6.16 5.57
CA GLY A 96 -21.38 -7.28 4.97
C GLY A 96 -20.74 -7.83 3.69
N GLY A 97 -19.47 -7.53 3.41
CA GLY A 97 -18.78 -7.99 2.21
C GLY A 97 -19.12 -7.19 0.95
N ARG A 98 -19.80 -6.05 1.08
CA ARG A 98 -20.16 -5.21 -0.06
C ARG A 98 -18.93 -4.50 -0.62
N ASN A 99 -18.74 -4.58 -1.93
CA ASN A 99 -17.68 -3.84 -2.60
C ASN A 99 -18.17 -2.46 -3.04
N ALA A 100 -17.76 -1.40 -2.33
CA ALA A 100 -18.14 -0.02 -2.71
C ALA A 100 -17.45 0.43 -4.00
N TYR A 101 -16.26 -0.10 -4.26
CA TYR A 101 -15.50 0.05 -5.49
C TYR A 101 -14.93 -1.32 -5.91
N ASP A 102 -14.99 -1.65 -7.20
CA ASP A 102 -14.52 -2.92 -7.77
C ASP A 102 -14.17 -2.78 -9.26
N SER A 103 -12.91 -2.49 -9.57
CA SER A 103 -12.44 -2.24 -10.94
C SER A 103 -12.15 -3.50 -11.75
N ARG A 104 -12.30 -4.71 -11.19
CA ARG A 104 -11.99 -5.97 -11.89
C ARG A 104 -12.79 -6.18 -13.17
N HIS A 105 -13.95 -5.54 -13.26
CA HIS A 105 -14.84 -5.62 -14.41
C HIS A 105 -14.93 -4.30 -15.19
N HIS A 106 -14.13 -3.30 -14.80
CA HIS A 106 -14.07 -2.03 -15.50
C HIS A 106 -13.24 -2.15 -16.78
N PRO A 107 -13.52 -1.32 -17.80
CA PRO A 107 -12.66 -1.21 -18.96
C PRO A 107 -11.30 -0.60 -18.57
N SER A 108 -10.26 -0.89 -19.35
CA SER A 108 -8.85 -0.59 -19.01
C SER A 108 -8.58 0.89 -18.72
N GLU A 109 -9.28 1.79 -19.40
CA GLU A 109 -9.20 3.24 -19.24
C GLU A 109 -9.81 3.77 -17.94
N GLU A 110 -10.67 2.97 -17.29
CA GLU A 110 -11.29 3.27 -16.00
C GLU A 110 -10.57 2.57 -14.83
N LYS A 111 -9.57 1.73 -15.13
CA LYS A 111 -8.78 1.06 -14.09
C LYS A 111 -7.87 2.08 -13.38
N PRO A 112 -7.76 1.98 -12.05
CA PRO A 112 -6.88 2.86 -11.29
C PRO A 112 -5.41 2.57 -11.60
N SER A 113 -4.58 3.61 -11.51
CA SER A 113 -3.11 3.52 -11.55
C SER A 113 -2.43 3.77 -10.21
N ILE A 114 -3.19 4.27 -9.23
CA ILE A 114 -2.81 4.51 -7.84
C ILE A 114 -4.07 4.33 -6.98
N ALA A 115 -3.93 3.71 -5.81
CA ALA A 115 -4.94 3.70 -4.76
C ALA A 115 -4.44 4.55 -3.58
N VAL A 116 -5.28 5.47 -3.09
CA VAL A 116 -4.89 6.41 -2.02
C VAL A 116 -5.68 6.12 -0.75
N ILE A 117 -5.00 5.93 0.38
CA ILE A 117 -5.61 5.83 1.72
C ILE A 117 -5.28 7.10 2.50
N LEU A 118 -6.30 7.78 3.03
CA LEU A 118 -6.11 8.95 3.89
C LEU A 118 -6.01 8.49 5.36
N LEU A 119 -4.99 8.97 6.08
CA LEU A 119 -4.69 8.57 7.46
C LEU A 119 -5.32 9.51 8.52
N GLY A 120 -6.17 10.44 8.08
CA GLY A 120 -6.81 11.40 8.96
C GLY A 120 -7.79 10.76 9.96
N SER A 121 -7.99 11.45 11.08
CA SER A 121 -9.14 11.20 11.94
C SER A 121 -10.41 11.55 11.15
N SER A 122 -11.38 10.64 11.13
CA SER A 122 -12.72 10.92 10.61
C SER A 122 -13.48 11.89 11.52
#